data_AF-A0A934IYY5-F1
#
_entry.id   AF-A0A934IYY5-F1
#
_cell.length_a   1.000
_cell.length_b   1.000
_cell.length_c   1.000
_cell.angle_alpha   90.00
_cell.angle_beta   90.00
_cell.angle_gamma   90.00
#
_symmetry.space_group_name_H-M   'P 1'
#
loop_
_entity.id
_entity.type
_entity.pdbx_description
1 polymer ?
#
loop_
_entity_poly.entity_id
_entity_poly.type
_entity_poly.pdbx_seq_one_letter_code
_entity_poly.pdbx_strand_id
1 'polypeptide(L)'
;MPRTIAEIRRHDRERKRAQRAAAAAAGVPSSAQVSIAIVEALSFAAASGVNIETARVGGEPAITMASILSAAHVVLVSRLGFDAAASTAALLKALAPRPEHRWPSFVPTHALMPTAPAGTEA
;
A
#
# COMPACT_ATOMS: atom_id res chain seq x y z
N MET A 1 -41.78 6.47 -17.94
CA MET A 1 -41.34 7.55 -17.03
C MET A 1 -39.85 7.36 -16.74
N PRO A 2 -38.97 8.31 -17.09
CA PRO A 2 -37.55 8.23 -16.74
C PRO A 2 -37.35 8.33 -15.22
N ARG A 3 -36.38 7.59 -14.67
CA ARG A 3 -36.07 7.58 -13.23
C ARG A 3 -35.60 8.96 -12.75
N THR A 4 -35.96 9.32 -11.54
CA THR A 4 -35.49 10.57 -10.91
C THR A 4 -34.01 10.47 -10.49
N ILE A 5 -33.32 11.61 -10.35
CA ILE A 5 -31.91 11.64 -9.88
C ILE A 5 -31.75 10.97 -8.51
N ALA A 6 -32.74 11.11 -7.63
CA ALA A 6 -32.75 10.49 -6.30
C ALA A 6 -32.81 8.96 -6.40
N GLU A 7 -33.65 8.43 -7.28
CA GLU A 7 -33.76 6.99 -7.55
C GLU A 7 -32.47 6.42 -8.14
N ILE A 8 -31.85 7.13 -9.07
CA ILE A 8 -30.56 6.73 -9.67
C ILE A 8 -29.48 6.62 -8.58
N ARG A 9 -29.37 7.64 -7.71
CA ARG A 9 -28.39 7.65 -6.60
C ARG A 9 -28.65 6.53 -5.60
N ARG A 10 -29.92 6.25 -5.28
CA ARG A 10 -30.30 5.15 -4.38
C ARG A 10 -29.88 3.80 -4.96
N HIS A 11 -30.26 3.54 -6.21
CA HIS A 11 -29.90 2.32 -6.92
C HIS A 11 -28.38 2.14 -7.03
N ASP A 12 -27.64 3.23 -7.25
CA ASP A 12 -26.17 3.19 -7.27
C ASP A 12 -25.55 2.81 -5.92
N ARG A 13 -26.10 3.33 -4.81
CA ARG A 13 -25.63 2.96 -3.47
C ARG A 13 -25.93 1.49 -3.18
N GLU A 14 -27.11 1.02 -3.52
CA GLU A 14 -27.52 -0.38 -3.36
C GLU A 14 -26.63 -1.31 -4.18
N ARG A 15 -26.40 -0.99 -5.47
CA ARG A 15 -25.46 -1.70 -6.34
C ARG A 15 -24.05 -1.76 -5.75
N LYS A 16 -23.51 -0.62 -5.28
CA LYS A 16 -22.17 -0.57 -4.68
C LYS A 16 -22.11 -1.36 -3.36
N ARG A 17 -23.15 -1.35 -2.54
CA ARG A 17 -23.25 -2.17 -1.32
C ARG A 17 -23.25 -3.66 -1.67
N ALA A 18 -24.05 -4.08 -2.64
CA ALA A 18 -24.10 -5.46 -3.10
C ALA A 18 -22.75 -5.92 -3.65
N GLN A 19 -22.07 -5.09 -4.45
CA GLN A 19 -20.72 -5.38 -4.94
C GLN A 19 -19.70 -5.55 -3.81
N ARG A 20 -19.74 -4.70 -2.77
CA ARG A 20 -18.86 -4.82 -1.60
C ARG A 20 -19.16 -6.07 -0.78
N ALA A 21 -20.44 -6.40 -0.60
CA ALA A 21 -20.85 -7.61 0.10
C ALA A 21 -20.40 -8.87 -0.65
N ALA A 22 -20.55 -8.90 -1.98
CA ALA A 22 -20.06 -9.99 -2.81
C ALA A 22 -18.54 -10.13 -2.77
N ALA A 23 -17.80 -9.02 -2.82
CA ALA A 23 -16.35 -9.03 -2.69
C ALA A 23 -15.89 -9.54 -1.31
N ALA A 24 -16.57 -9.13 -0.24
CA ALA A 24 -16.29 -9.61 1.11
C ALA A 24 -16.56 -11.12 1.24
N ALA A 25 -17.68 -11.60 0.67
CA ALA A 25 -17.99 -13.03 0.65
C ALA A 25 -16.99 -13.86 -0.16
N ALA A 26 -16.39 -13.27 -1.20
CA ALA A 26 -15.33 -13.87 -2.00
C ALA A 26 -13.93 -13.77 -1.34
N GLY A 27 -13.82 -13.25 -0.12
CA GLY A 27 -12.54 -13.10 0.58
C GLY A 27 -11.61 -12.05 -0.05
N VAL A 28 -12.15 -11.08 -0.78
CA VAL A 28 -11.37 -10.01 -1.40
C VAL A 28 -11.17 -8.87 -0.39
N PRO A 29 -9.92 -8.49 -0.06
CA PRO A 29 -9.67 -7.41 0.87
C PRO A 29 -10.07 -6.06 0.27
N SER A 30 -10.65 -5.20 1.11
CA SER A 30 -10.94 -3.80 0.74
C SER A 30 -9.67 -2.97 0.63
N SER A 31 -9.75 -1.84 -0.09
CA SER A 31 -8.60 -0.93 -0.23
C SER A 31 -8.06 -0.42 1.12
N ALA A 32 -8.95 -0.18 2.09
CA ALA A 32 -8.55 0.26 3.43
C ALA A 32 -7.76 -0.84 4.16
N GLN A 33 -8.21 -2.10 4.06
CA GLN A 33 -7.50 -3.24 4.66
C GLN A 33 -6.13 -3.45 4.02
N VAL A 34 -6.04 -3.30 2.70
CA VAL A 34 -4.75 -3.36 1.99
C VAL A 34 -3.80 -2.25 2.46
N SER A 35 -4.28 -1.01 2.57
CA SER A 35 -3.47 0.11 3.10
C SER A 35 -2.99 -0.15 4.53
N ILE A 36 -3.86 -0.65 5.41
CA ILE A 36 -3.50 -0.97 6.79
C ILE A 36 -2.42 -2.07 6.83
N ALA A 37 -2.57 -3.12 6.02
CA ALA A 37 -1.58 -4.20 5.96
C ALA A 37 -0.22 -3.71 5.45
N ILE A 38 -0.19 -2.79 4.47
CA ILE A 38 1.07 -2.18 3.99
C ILE A 38 1.73 -1.33 5.07
N VAL A 39 0.96 -0.48 5.77
CA VAL A 39 1.49 0.37 6.86
C VAL A 39 2.04 -0.50 7.99
N GLU A 40 1.33 -1.55 8.37
CA GLU A 40 1.78 -2.49 9.38
C GLU A 40 3.04 -3.25 8.94
N ALA A 41 3.11 -3.72 7.70
CA ALA A 41 4.30 -4.33 7.14
C ALA A 41 5.52 -3.39 7.16
N LEU A 42 5.32 -2.11 6.86
CA LEU A 42 6.36 -1.08 6.98
C LEU A 42 6.80 -0.91 8.43
N SER A 43 5.87 -0.87 9.40
CA SER A 43 6.21 -0.80 10.83
C SER A 43 7.02 -2.01 11.28
N PHE A 44 6.67 -3.22 10.83
CA PHE A 44 7.46 -4.42 11.12
C PHE A 44 8.87 -4.33 10.52
N ALA A 45 8.98 -3.88 9.27
CA ALA A 45 10.28 -3.73 8.61
C ALA A 45 11.15 -2.67 9.31
N ALA A 46 10.56 -1.55 9.74
CA ALA A 46 11.25 -0.50 10.48
C ALA A 46 11.66 -0.94 11.90
N ALA A 47 10.81 -1.71 12.59
CA ALA A 47 11.10 -2.24 13.92
C ALA A 47 12.09 -3.42 13.90
N SER A 48 12.21 -4.13 12.77
CA SER A 48 13.18 -5.21 12.63
C SER A 48 14.59 -4.64 12.78
N GLY A 49 15.34 -5.15 13.77
CA GLY A 49 16.69 -4.69 14.12
C GLY A 49 17.70 -4.81 12.98
N VAL A 50 17.33 -5.43 11.86
CA VAL A 50 18.08 -5.47 10.60
C VAL A 50 18.46 -4.05 10.17
N ASN A 51 17.54 -3.07 10.20
CA ASN A 51 17.84 -1.71 9.76
C ASN A 51 18.55 -0.85 10.81
N ILE A 52 18.32 -1.13 12.10
CA ILE A 52 19.04 -0.44 13.18
C ILE A 52 20.52 -0.81 13.09
N GLU A 53 20.82 -2.09 12.83
CA GLU A 53 22.20 -2.56 12.70
C GLU A 53 22.83 -2.09 11.39
N THR A 54 22.19 -2.22 10.21
CA THR A 54 22.76 -1.69 8.95
C THR A 54 22.97 -0.18 9.01
N ALA A 55 22.02 0.60 9.54
CA ALA A 55 22.18 2.04 9.69
C ALA A 55 23.32 2.39 10.66
N ARG A 56 23.56 1.59 11.71
CA ARG A 56 24.69 1.76 12.63
C ARG A 56 26.05 1.56 11.96
N VAL A 57 26.15 0.64 10.99
CA VAL A 57 27.40 0.40 10.25
C VAL A 57 27.56 1.29 9.01
N GLY A 58 26.69 2.29 8.83
CA GLY A 58 26.69 3.16 7.64
C GLY A 58 26.21 2.47 6.37
N GLY A 59 25.56 1.32 6.48
CA GLY A 59 24.91 0.63 5.37
C GLY A 59 23.52 1.18 5.10
N GLU A 60 23.12 1.18 3.83
CA GLU A 60 21.77 1.55 3.42
C GLU A 60 20.74 0.57 4.02
N PRO A 61 19.64 1.07 4.62
CA PRO A 61 18.57 0.20 5.12
C PRO A 61 17.98 -0.64 3.98
N ALA A 62 17.93 -1.96 4.17
CA ALA A 62 17.53 -2.91 3.13
C ALA A 62 16.00 -3.18 3.11
N ILE A 63 15.16 -2.21 3.47
CA ILE A 63 13.71 -2.35 3.32
C ILE A 63 13.37 -2.20 1.84
N THR A 64 13.19 -3.32 1.16
CA THR A 64 12.73 -3.32 -0.23
C THR A 64 11.19 -3.27 -0.28
N MET A 65 10.64 -2.71 -1.35
CA MET A 65 9.19 -2.79 -1.59
C MET A 65 8.70 -4.25 -1.61
N ALA A 66 9.53 -5.17 -2.11
CA ALA A 66 9.22 -6.60 -2.13
C ALA A 66 9.04 -7.18 -0.72
N SER A 67 9.87 -6.80 0.25
CA SER A 67 9.72 -7.28 1.63
C SER A 67 8.45 -6.74 2.30
N ILE A 68 8.12 -5.46 2.06
CA ILE A 68 6.87 -4.85 2.54
C ILE A 68 5.66 -5.60 1.97
N LEU A 69 5.65 -5.87 0.66
CA LEU A 69 4.54 -6.58 0.02
C LEU A 69 4.40 -8.02 0.51
N SER A 70 5.52 -8.72 0.71
CA SER A 70 5.51 -10.08 1.25
C SER A 70 4.92 -10.11 2.67
N ALA A 71 5.33 -9.17 3.52
CA ALA A 71 4.80 -9.07 4.88
C ALA A 71 3.31 -8.65 4.89
N ALA A 72 2.92 -7.70 4.03
CA ALA A 72 1.52 -7.28 3.89
C ALA A 72 0.63 -8.44 3.38
N HIS A 73 1.15 -9.29 2.48
CA HIS A 73 0.46 -10.49 2.02
C HIS A 73 0.24 -11.48 3.17
N VAL A 74 1.25 -11.73 4.00
CA VAL A 74 1.14 -12.57 5.20
C VAL A 74 0.09 -12.01 6.17
N VAL A 75 0.05 -10.69 6.38
CA VAL A 75 -0.98 -10.06 7.21
C VAL A 75 -2.37 -10.32 6.64
N LEU A 76 -2.57 -10.13 5.33
CA LEU A 76 -3.87 -10.32 4.68
C LEU A 76 -4.32 -11.78 4.71
N VAL A 77 -3.45 -12.73 4.38
CA VAL A 77 -3.80 -14.14 4.25
C VAL A 77 -3.78 -14.85 5.60
N SER A 78 -2.65 -14.83 6.29
CA SER A 78 -2.44 -15.65 7.48
C SER A 78 -3.12 -15.09 8.72
N ARG A 79 -3.15 -13.75 8.87
CA ARG A 79 -3.75 -13.11 10.04
C ARG A 79 -5.22 -12.72 9.83
N LEU A 80 -5.54 -12.15 8.67
CA LEU A 80 -6.89 -11.66 8.38
C LEU A 80 -7.76 -12.66 7.61
N GLY A 81 -7.19 -13.77 7.14
CA GLY A 81 -7.94 -14.87 6.53
C GLY A 81 -8.48 -14.59 5.13
N PHE A 82 -7.90 -13.63 4.41
CA PHE A 82 -8.29 -13.35 3.03
C PHE A 82 -7.76 -14.38 2.05
N ASP A 83 -8.40 -14.47 0.88
CA ASP A 83 -7.94 -15.34 -0.20
C ASP A 83 -6.56 -14.88 -0.69
N ALA A 84 -5.67 -15.85 -0.93
CA ALA A 84 -4.28 -15.58 -1.27
C ALA A 84 -4.13 -14.90 -2.64
N ALA A 85 -4.87 -15.37 -3.65
CA ALA A 85 -4.82 -14.83 -4.99
C ALA A 85 -5.44 -13.43 -5.05
N ALA A 86 -6.59 -13.25 -4.39
CA ALA A 86 -7.24 -11.95 -4.25
C ALA A 86 -6.37 -10.94 -3.50
N SER A 87 -5.66 -11.37 -2.44
CA SER A 87 -4.74 -10.52 -1.68
C SER A 87 -3.55 -10.08 -2.54
N THR A 88 -2.94 -10.99 -3.31
CA THR A 88 -1.88 -10.65 -4.26
C THR A 88 -2.36 -9.65 -5.31
N ALA A 89 -3.53 -9.90 -5.93
CA ALA A 89 -4.10 -9.00 -6.92
C ALA A 89 -4.41 -7.61 -6.34
N ALA A 90 -4.93 -7.55 -5.11
CA ALA A 90 -5.25 -6.31 -4.43
C ALA A 90 -4.00 -5.48 -4.08
N LEU A 91 -2.93 -6.14 -3.61
CA LEU A 91 -1.63 -5.51 -3.34
C LEU A 91 -1.00 -4.95 -4.63
N LEU A 92 -0.97 -5.74 -5.70
CA LEU A 92 -0.45 -5.28 -7.00
C LEU A 92 -1.25 -4.10 -7.55
N LYS A 93 -2.58 -4.14 -7.40
CA LYS A 93 -3.46 -3.03 -7.79
C LYS A 93 -3.18 -1.77 -6.97
N ALA A 94 -2.85 -1.89 -5.69
CA ALA A 94 -2.53 -0.74 -4.84
C ALA A 94 -1.22 -0.04 -5.28
N LEU A 95 -0.27 -0.79 -5.82
CA LEU A 95 0.99 -0.28 -6.38
C LEU A 95 0.89 0.18 -7.83
N ALA A 96 -0.22 -0.09 -8.51
CA ALA A 96 -0.39 0.31 -9.89
C ALA A 96 -0.25 1.85 -10.02
N PRO A 97 0.47 2.34 -11.05
CA PRO A 97 0.61 3.78 -11.27
C PRO A 97 -0.75 4.44 -11.37
N ARG A 98 -0.99 5.44 -10.52
CA ARG A 98 -2.21 6.24 -10.64
C ARG A 98 -2.11 7.14 -11.87
N PRO A 99 -3.22 7.48 -12.52
CA PRO A 99 -3.20 8.41 -13.66
C PRO A 99 -2.48 9.73 -13.34
N GLU A 100 -2.62 10.21 -12.10
CA GLU A 100 -1.97 11.42 -11.58
C GLU A 100 -0.43 11.29 -11.55
N HIS A 101 0.13 10.09 -11.32
CA HIS A 101 1.58 9.88 -11.28
C HIS A 101 2.24 9.98 -12.67
N ARG A 102 1.45 10.02 -13.74
CA ARG A 102 1.96 10.27 -15.11
C ARG A 102 2.34 11.73 -15.33
N TRP A 103 1.95 12.62 -14.41
CA TRP A 103 2.25 14.05 -14.48
C TRP A 103 3.50 14.31 -13.63
N PRO A 104 4.63 14.74 -14.23
CA PRO A 104 5.88 14.94 -13.51
C PRO A 104 5.79 15.92 -12.33
N SER A 105 4.85 16.88 -12.40
CA SER A 105 4.59 17.87 -11.34
C SER A 105 3.88 17.32 -10.10
N PHE A 106 3.34 16.11 -10.16
CA PHE A 106 2.56 15.51 -9.08
C PHE A 106 3.38 14.54 -8.22
N VAL A 107 4.55 14.11 -8.72
CA VAL A 107 5.49 13.30 -7.95
C VAL A 107 6.23 14.25 -7.00
N PRO A 108 6.18 14.06 -5.68
CA PRO A 108 6.98 14.85 -4.76
C PRO A 108 8.46 14.69 -5.14
N THR A 109 9.08 15.76 -5.63
CA THR A 109 10.52 15.78 -5.83
C THR A 109 11.15 15.81 -4.44
N HIS A 110 11.62 14.66 -3.95
CA HIS A 110 12.50 14.66 -2.81
C HIS A 110 13.80 15.34 -3.27
N ALA A 111 14.03 16.58 -2.83
CA ALA A 111 15.32 17.22 -3.02
C ALA A 111 16.37 16.28 -2.43
N LEU A 112 17.36 15.87 -3.24
CA LEU A 112 18.52 15.16 -2.73
C LEU A 112 19.11 16.04 -1.62
N MET A 113 19.11 15.55 -0.38
CA MET A 113 19.82 16.27 0.68
C MET A 113 21.27 16.37 0.25
N PRO A 114 21.89 17.57 0.32
CA PRO A 114 23.31 17.68 0.06
C PRO A 114 24.03 16.80 1.08
N THR A 115 24.63 15.72 0.59
CA THR A 115 25.65 14.97 1.34
C THR A 115 26.70 15.99 1.74
N ALA A 116 26.81 16.30 3.03
CA ALA A 116 27.86 17.17 3.53
C ALA A 116 29.20 16.67 3.00
N PRO A 117 30.08 17.55 2.47
CA PRO A 117 31.41 17.12 2.06
C PRO A 117 32.11 16.52 3.28
N ALA A 118 32.63 15.30 3.11
CA ALA A 118 33.47 14.66 4.10
C ALA A 118 34.50 15.67 4.58
N GLY A 119 34.57 15.86 5.90
CA GLY A 119 35.54 16.75 6.52
C GLY A 119 36.92 16.40 6.01
N THR A 120 37.53 17.32 5.27
CA THR A 120 38.96 17.33 5.03
C THR A 120 39.65 17.42 6.38
N GLU A 121 40.37 16.36 6.72
CA GLU A 121 41.42 16.36 7.73
C GLU A 121 42.37 17.54 7.49
N ALA A 122 42.61 18.32 8.55
CA ALA A 122 43.86 19.05 8.80
C ALA A 122 43.96 19.39 10.29
#